data_AF-A0ABD1EB23-F1
#
_entry.id   AF-A0ABD1EB23-F1
#
_cell.length_a   1.000
_cell.length_b   1.000
_cell.length_c   1.000
_cell.angle_alpha   90.00
_cell.angle_beta   90.00
_cell.angle_gamma   90.00
#
_symmetry.space_group_name_H-M   'P 1'
#
loop_
_entity.id
_entity.type
_entity.pdbx_description
1 polymer ?
#
loop_
_entity_poly.entity_id
_entity_poly.type
_entity_poly.pdbx_seq_one_letter_code
_entity_poly.pdbx_strand_id
1 'polypeptide(L)'
;MDPIDLLEKRIEALELQVFPKEASLENRAQAITDLLLQTQTMISSALSCREAITSILQHMTTINEYLDPCNGENILEVEAKRYYLLELYPELKDTVQLIGTFQNLIPYTNSDNINKVTELSDKLEQLACTNLSVYEESRGVTQDILRSLQQYNDITSSIQVLFAQLDRAITDLEAALQPRFIPEE
;
A
#
# COMPACT_ATOMS: atom_id res chain seq x y z
N MET A 1 43.25 21.72 -96.94
CA MET A 1 42.95 20.82 -95.80
C MET A 1 42.10 19.73 -96.37
N ASP A 2 42.74 18.63 -96.73
CA ASP A 2 42.09 17.56 -97.48
C ASP A 2 41.00 16.92 -96.62
N PRO A 3 39.80 16.69 -97.17
CA PRO A 3 38.64 16.19 -96.41
C PRO A 3 38.90 14.81 -95.78
N ILE A 4 39.87 14.07 -96.31
CA ILE A 4 40.35 12.78 -95.80
C ILE A 4 41.06 12.93 -94.46
N ASP A 5 41.88 13.95 -94.30
CA ASP A 5 42.72 14.19 -93.12
C ASP A 5 41.86 14.61 -91.90
N LEU A 6 40.75 15.29 -92.16
CA LEU A 6 39.75 15.62 -91.13
C LEU A 6 38.95 14.38 -90.72
N LEU A 7 38.66 13.49 -91.67
CA LEU A 7 37.97 12.23 -91.39
C LEU A 7 38.84 11.31 -90.54
N GLU A 8 40.12 11.22 -90.85
CA GLU A 8 41.09 10.37 -90.14
C GLU A 8 41.25 10.80 -88.68
N LYS A 9 41.45 12.09 -88.42
CA LYS A 9 41.49 12.61 -87.03
C LYS A 9 40.21 12.36 -86.25
N ARG A 10 39.05 12.41 -86.92
CA ARG A 10 37.75 12.17 -86.28
C ARG A 10 37.54 10.69 -85.98
N ILE A 11 38.04 9.80 -86.84
CA ILE A 11 38.03 8.36 -86.59
C ILE A 11 38.96 8.03 -85.42
N GLU A 12 40.18 8.57 -85.39
CA GLU A 12 41.13 8.36 -84.29
C GLU A 12 40.56 8.82 -82.92
N ALA A 13 39.88 9.98 -82.90
CA ALA A 13 39.21 10.47 -81.70
C ALA A 13 38.07 9.56 -81.22
N LEU A 14 37.30 8.98 -82.16
CA LEU A 14 36.24 8.03 -81.84
C LEU A 14 36.80 6.69 -81.35
N GLU A 15 37.90 6.23 -81.94
CA GLU A 15 38.56 5.00 -81.53
C GLU A 15 39.11 5.11 -80.10
N LEU A 16 39.70 6.24 -79.73
CA LEU A 16 40.23 6.47 -78.39
C LEU A 16 39.14 6.57 -77.32
N GLN A 17 37.94 7.04 -77.68
CA GLN A 17 36.81 7.19 -76.76
C GLN A 17 36.06 5.88 -76.53
N VAL A 18 36.01 5.00 -77.54
CA VAL A 18 35.23 3.75 -77.50
C VAL A 18 36.12 2.53 -77.17
N PHE A 19 37.41 2.55 -77.52
CA PHE A 19 38.31 1.42 -77.34
C PHE A 19 39.48 1.73 -76.36
N PRO A 20 39.70 0.89 -75.34
CA PRO A 20 40.96 0.91 -74.59
C PRO A 20 42.12 0.44 -75.49
N LYS A 21 43.25 1.14 -75.41
CA LYS A 21 44.41 1.19 -76.34
C LYS A 21 45.04 -0.12 -76.85
N GLU A 22 44.65 -1.32 -76.43
CA GLU A 22 45.39 -2.57 -76.74
C GLU A 22 44.50 -3.81 -76.94
N ALA A 23 43.47 -3.74 -77.78
CA ALA A 23 42.51 -4.83 -77.75
C ALA A 23 41.75 -5.03 -79.10
N SER A 24 41.94 -6.22 -79.70
CA SER A 24 41.58 -6.64 -81.08
C SER A 24 40.09 -6.50 -81.50
N LEU A 25 39.84 -5.98 -82.71
CA LEU A 25 38.60 -5.35 -83.20
C LEU A 25 37.41 -6.27 -83.53
N GLU A 26 37.56 -7.60 -83.59
CA GLU A 26 36.57 -8.45 -84.29
C GLU A 26 35.29 -8.81 -83.50
N ASN A 27 35.18 -8.53 -82.19
CA ASN A 27 34.03 -8.96 -81.36
C ASN A 27 33.45 -7.89 -80.40
N ARG A 28 33.70 -6.59 -80.63
CA ARG A 28 33.53 -5.56 -79.58
C ARG A 28 32.30 -4.66 -79.69
N ALA A 29 31.80 -4.41 -80.88
CA ALA A 29 30.61 -3.57 -81.05
C ALA A 29 29.39 -4.19 -80.34
N GLN A 30 29.22 -5.52 -80.48
CA GLN A 30 28.20 -6.29 -79.77
C GLN A 30 28.43 -6.26 -78.26
N ALA A 31 29.66 -6.41 -77.79
CA ALA A 31 29.98 -6.47 -76.37
C ALA A 31 29.70 -5.16 -75.61
N ILE A 32 29.94 -3.99 -76.21
CA ILE A 32 29.66 -2.70 -75.55
C ILE A 32 28.15 -2.43 -75.50
N THR A 33 27.43 -2.69 -76.60
CA THR A 33 25.97 -2.54 -76.62
C THR A 33 25.29 -3.54 -75.69
N ASP A 34 25.78 -4.78 -75.63
CA ASP A 34 25.26 -5.80 -74.74
C ASP A 34 25.59 -5.47 -73.27
N LEU A 35 26.77 -4.94 -72.98
CA LEU A 35 27.13 -4.46 -71.64
C LEU A 35 26.27 -3.26 -71.23
N LEU A 36 26.01 -2.32 -72.14
CA LEU A 36 25.15 -1.17 -71.89
C LEU A 36 23.70 -1.61 -71.68
N LEU A 37 23.22 -2.58 -72.46
CA LEU A 37 21.90 -3.18 -72.27
C LEU A 37 21.81 -3.97 -70.96
N GLN A 38 22.84 -4.71 -70.59
CA GLN A 38 22.92 -5.46 -69.34
C GLN A 38 22.95 -4.52 -68.13
N THR A 39 23.75 -3.45 -68.19
CA THR A 39 23.81 -2.43 -67.13
C THR A 39 22.50 -1.66 -67.03
N GLN A 40 21.87 -1.30 -68.15
CA GLN A 40 20.54 -0.71 -68.17
C GLN A 40 19.50 -1.65 -67.55
N THR A 41 19.53 -2.94 -67.90
CA THR A 41 18.62 -3.95 -67.33
C THR A 41 18.85 -4.13 -65.83
N MET A 42 20.11 -4.16 -65.38
CA MET A 42 20.46 -4.22 -63.96
C MET A 42 19.98 -2.97 -63.22
N ILE A 43 20.20 -1.77 -63.76
CA ILE A 43 19.74 -0.51 -63.16
C ILE A 43 18.20 -0.48 -63.10
N SER A 44 17.51 -0.85 -64.19
CA SER A 44 16.05 -0.93 -64.22
C SER A 44 15.49 -1.96 -63.24
N SER A 45 16.13 -3.14 -63.13
CA SER A 45 15.71 -4.16 -62.15
C SER A 45 15.95 -3.72 -60.71
N ALA A 46 17.07 -3.04 -60.42
CA ALA A 46 17.39 -2.52 -59.11
C ALA A 46 16.44 -1.36 -58.72
N LEU A 47 16.08 -0.50 -59.67
CA LEU A 47 15.11 0.58 -59.47
C LEU A 47 13.70 0.02 -59.19
N SER A 48 13.27 -0.98 -59.97
CA SER A 48 11.98 -1.64 -59.78
C SER A 48 11.91 -2.41 -58.45
N CYS A 49 12.97 -3.14 -58.08
CA CYS A 49 13.05 -3.81 -56.79
C CYS A 49 13.04 -2.83 -55.62
N ARG A 50 13.71 -1.67 -55.76
CA ARG A 50 13.72 -0.64 -54.72
C ARG A 50 12.31 -0.10 -54.45
N GLU A 51 11.52 0.18 -55.48
CA GLU A 51 10.14 0.66 -55.31
C GLU A 51 9.26 -0.40 -54.64
N ALA A 52 9.34 -1.65 -55.08
CA ALA A 52 8.60 -2.76 -54.49
C ALA A 52 8.99 -3.00 -53.02
N ILE A 53 10.29 -3.01 -52.70
CA ILE A 53 10.78 -3.18 -51.32
C ILE A 53 10.38 -2.00 -50.44
N THR A 54 10.43 -0.76 -50.97
CA THR A 54 10.02 0.43 -50.21
C THR A 54 8.53 0.39 -49.88
N SER A 55 7.69 0.00 -50.84
CA SER A 55 6.24 -0.17 -50.62
C SER A 55 5.97 -1.29 -49.60
N ILE A 56 6.61 -2.45 -49.72
CA ILE A 56 6.45 -3.54 -48.76
C ILE A 56 6.91 -3.10 -47.36
N LEU A 57 8.03 -2.39 -47.25
CA LEU A 57 8.54 -1.90 -45.95
C LEU A 57 7.62 -0.85 -45.32
N GLN A 58 6.96 -0.01 -46.13
CA GLN A 58 5.92 0.91 -45.66
C GLN A 58 4.67 0.16 -45.16
N HIS A 59 4.29 -0.92 -45.82
CA HIS A 59 3.14 -1.74 -45.42
C HIS A 59 3.48 -2.79 -44.35
N MET A 60 4.77 -3.05 -44.09
CA MET A 60 5.22 -4.07 -43.15
C MET A 60 4.79 -3.75 -41.72
N THR A 61 4.77 -2.47 -41.34
CA THR A 61 4.25 -2.03 -40.04
C THR A 61 2.76 -2.32 -39.91
N THR A 62 1.98 -1.98 -40.93
CA THR A 62 0.55 -2.27 -40.98
C THR A 62 0.26 -3.77 -40.98
N ILE A 63 1.02 -4.56 -41.74
CA ILE A 63 0.89 -6.02 -41.75
C ILE A 63 1.23 -6.59 -40.36
N ASN A 64 2.28 -6.07 -39.70
CA ASN A 64 2.65 -6.49 -38.36
C ASN A 64 1.57 -6.13 -37.32
N GLU A 65 0.90 -4.98 -37.47
CA GLU A 65 -0.28 -4.63 -36.68
C GLU A 65 -1.44 -5.61 -36.92
N TYR A 66 -1.74 -6.01 -38.16
CA TYR A 66 -2.80 -6.99 -38.46
C TYR A 66 -2.47 -8.42 -38.04
N LEU A 67 -1.19 -8.76 -37.88
CA LEU A 67 -0.74 -10.06 -37.39
C LEU A 67 -0.65 -10.12 -35.86
N ASP A 68 -0.80 -9.00 -35.16
CA ASP A 68 -0.89 -8.97 -33.70
C ASP A 68 -2.21 -9.63 -33.27
N PRO A 69 -2.19 -10.74 -32.52
CA PRO A 69 -3.41 -11.40 -32.03
C PRO A 69 -4.29 -10.50 -31.15
N CYS A 70 -3.73 -9.42 -30.58
CA CYS A 70 -4.50 -8.43 -29.83
C CYS A 70 -5.14 -7.35 -30.70
N ASN A 71 -4.82 -7.28 -32.00
CA ASN A 71 -5.41 -6.32 -32.91
C ASN A 71 -6.84 -6.74 -33.31
N GLY A 72 -7.83 -6.11 -32.68
CA GLY A 72 -9.25 -6.40 -32.87
C GLY A 72 -9.93 -7.09 -31.68
N GLU A 73 -9.15 -7.63 -30.72
CA GLU A 73 -9.67 -8.32 -29.53
C GLU A 73 -10.44 -7.36 -28.58
N ASN A 74 -10.21 -6.05 -28.71
CA ASN A 74 -10.89 -4.99 -27.95
C ASN A 74 -12.13 -4.39 -28.62
N ILE A 75 -12.46 -4.84 -29.84
CA ILE A 75 -13.65 -4.38 -30.56
C ILE A 75 -14.77 -5.38 -30.27
N LEU A 76 -15.10 -5.53 -28.99
CA LEU A 76 -16.41 -6.06 -28.64
C LEU A 76 -17.44 -5.13 -29.29
N GLU A 77 -18.35 -5.69 -30.10
CA GLU A 77 -19.40 -4.93 -30.79
C GLU A 77 -20.12 -4.03 -29.78
N VAL A 78 -20.43 -2.78 -30.17
CA VAL A 78 -20.99 -1.78 -29.24
C VAL A 78 -22.21 -2.31 -28.49
N GLU A 79 -23.01 -3.15 -29.15
CA GLU A 79 -24.17 -3.81 -28.55
C GLU A 79 -23.77 -4.88 -27.52
N ALA A 80 -22.73 -5.68 -27.78
CA ALA A 80 -22.20 -6.64 -26.83
C ALA A 80 -21.60 -5.95 -25.58
N LYS A 81 -20.93 -4.80 -25.74
CA LYS A 81 -20.49 -3.97 -24.59
C LYS A 81 -21.67 -3.47 -23.77
N ARG A 82 -22.78 -3.10 -24.44
CA ARG A 82 -24.00 -2.64 -23.78
C ARG A 82 -24.65 -3.73 -22.96
N TYR A 83 -24.78 -4.94 -23.51
CA TYR A 83 -25.33 -6.09 -22.79
C TYR A 83 -24.44 -6.48 -21.60
N TYR A 84 -23.12 -6.53 -21.80
CA TYR A 84 -22.17 -6.81 -20.72
C TYR A 84 -22.26 -5.79 -19.58
N LEU A 85 -22.35 -4.49 -19.90
CA LEU A 85 -22.50 -3.45 -18.88
C LEU A 85 -23.84 -3.56 -18.15
N LEU A 86 -24.92 -3.91 -18.85
CA LEU A 86 -26.24 -4.08 -18.24
C LEU A 86 -26.29 -5.30 -17.30
N GLU A 87 -25.60 -6.37 -17.66
CA GLU A 87 -25.45 -7.57 -16.83
C GLU A 87 -24.57 -7.30 -15.59
N LEU A 88 -23.53 -6.49 -15.73
CA LEU A 88 -22.63 -6.09 -14.63
C LEU A 88 -23.22 -4.97 -13.74
N TYR A 89 -24.24 -4.27 -14.21
CA TYR A 89 -24.86 -3.15 -13.50
C TYR A 89 -25.30 -3.46 -12.04
N PRO A 90 -25.98 -4.58 -11.72
CA PRO A 90 -26.32 -4.90 -10.34
C PRO A 90 -25.09 -5.04 -9.44
N GLU A 91 -24.04 -5.72 -9.89
CA GLU A 91 -22.79 -5.86 -9.15
C GLU A 91 -22.07 -4.51 -8.97
N LEU A 92 -22.08 -3.67 -10.01
CA LEU A 92 -21.53 -2.32 -9.93
C LEU A 92 -22.32 -1.44 -8.95
N LYS A 93 -23.65 -1.59 -8.90
CA LYS A 93 -24.50 -0.86 -7.97
C LYS A 93 -24.22 -1.28 -6.52
N ASP A 94 -24.09 -2.58 -6.27
CA ASP A 94 -23.79 -3.12 -4.95
C ASP A 94 -22.39 -2.69 -4.47
N THR A 95 -21.39 -2.71 -5.36
CA THR A 95 -20.05 -2.22 -5.05
C THR A 95 -20.01 -0.72 -4.76
N VAL A 96 -20.76 0.11 -5.51
CA VAL A 96 -20.89 1.54 -5.22
C VAL A 96 -21.56 1.79 -3.87
N GLN A 97 -22.61 1.02 -3.55
CA GLN A 97 -23.26 1.10 -2.24
C GLN A 97 -22.28 0.72 -1.12
N LEU A 98 -21.50 -0.35 -1.31
CA LEU A 98 -20.48 -0.77 -0.35
C LEU A 98 -19.39 0.30 -0.17
N ILE A 99 -18.90 0.91 -1.26
CA ILE A 99 -17.95 2.02 -1.20
C ILE A 99 -18.54 3.22 -0.44
N GLY A 100 -19.81 3.54 -0.68
CA GLY A 100 -20.52 4.59 0.07
C GLY A 100 -20.59 4.29 1.57
N THR A 101 -20.90 3.05 1.95
CA THR A 101 -20.87 2.64 3.36
C THR A 101 -19.47 2.72 3.95
N PHE A 102 -18.44 2.34 3.19
CA PHE A 102 -17.05 2.39 3.63
C PHE A 102 -16.61 3.84 3.85
N GLN A 103 -16.92 4.75 2.93
CA GLN A 103 -16.63 6.18 3.09
C GLN A 103 -17.28 6.79 4.34
N ASN A 104 -18.51 6.36 4.65
CA ASN A 104 -19.18 6.77 5.89
C ASN A 104 -18.51 6.21 7.15
N LEU A 105 -17.82 5.07 7.06
CA LEU A 105 -17.13 4.40 8.17
C LEU A 105 -15.70 4.91 8.40
N ILE A 106 -15.01 5.40 7.36
CA ILE A 106 -13.66 6.00 7.44
C ILE A 106 -13.47 6.97 8.62
N PRO A 107 -14.36 7.96 8.87
CA PRO A 107 -14.16 8.90 9.98
C PRO A 107 -14.26 8.26 11.36
N TYR A 108 -14.93 7.12 11.51
CA TYR A 108 -15.03 6.41 12.78
C TYR A 108 -13.81 5.54 13.05
N THR A 109 -13.24 4.91 12.02
CA THR A 109 -11.97 4.17 12.09
C THR A 109 -10.77 5.05 12.41
N ASN A 110 -10.74 6.27 11.87
CA ASN A 110 -9.69 7.26 12.15
C ASN A 110 -10.04 8.17 13.33
N SER A 111 -11.04 7.82 14.14
CA SER A 111 -11.42 8.67 15.25
C SER A 111 -10.30 8.71 16.28
N ASP A 112 -9.91 9.93 16.68
CA ASP A 112 -8.93 10.16 17.75
C ASP A 112 -9.28 9.42 19.04
N ASN A 113 -10.56 9.08 19.22
CA ASN A 113 -11.05 8.30 20.35
C ASN A 113 -10.43 6.90 20.39
N ILE A 114 -10.30 6.19 19.25
CA ILE A 114 -9.69 4.86 19.20
C ILE A 114 -8.19 4.96 19.54
N ASN A 115 -7.50 5.98 19.04
CA ASN A 115 -6.10 6.23 19.37
C ASN A 115 -5.89 6.59 20.86
N LYS A 116 -6.83 7.36 21.43
CA LYS A 116 -6.83 7.73 22.85
C LYS A 116 -7.13 6.54 23.77
N VAL A 117 -7.82 5.49 23.31
CA VAL A 117 -8.04 4.28 24.14
C VAL A 117 -6.71 3.65 24.54
N THR A 118 -5.75 3.57 23.62
CA THR A 118 -4.42 3.02 23.90
C THR A 118 -3.68 3.87 24.93
N GLU A 119 -3.73 5.21 24.80
CA GLU A 119 -3.13 6.13 25.78
C GLU A 119 -3.83 6.08 27.16
N LEU A 120 -5.15 5.94 27.17
CA LEU A 120 -5.95 5.85 28.39
C LEU A 120 -5.78 4.49 29.07
N SER A 121 -5.42 3.43 28.34
CA SER A 121 -5.17 2.10 28.90
C SER A 121 -4.03 2.13 29.90
N ASP A 122 -2.92 2.79 29.58
CA ASP A 122 -1.77 2.91 30.50
C ASP A 122 -2.14 3.70 31.76
N LYS A 123 -2.91 4.79 31.59
CA LYS A 123 -3.42 5.59 32.72
C LYS A 123 -4.42 4.79 33.58
N LEU A 124 -5.24 3.95 32.96
CA LEU A 124 -6.19 3.08 33.65
C LEU A 124 -5.47 2.00 34.44
N GLU A 125 -4.40 1.42 33.90
CA GLU A 125 -3.56 0.44 34.61
C GLU A 125 -2.90 1.09 35.84
N GLN A 126 -2.30 2.27 35.69
CA GLN A 126 -1.75 3.03 36.81
C GLN A 126 -2.81 3.36 37.87
N LEU A 127 -4.02 3.75 37.43
CA LEU A 127 -5.13 4.01 38.33
C LEU A 127 -5.58 2.73 39.06
N ALA A 128 -5.62 1.59 38.38
CA ALA A 128 -5.97 0.31 39.00
C ALA A 128 -4.95 -0.09 40.08
N CYS A 129 -3.65 0.06 39.79
CA CYS A 129 -2.58 -0.20 40.75
C CYS A 129 -2.65 0.73 41.98
N THR A 130 -2.85 2.04 41.75
CA THR A 130 -2.98 3.00 42.86
C THR A 130 -4.23 2.75 43.69
N ASN A 131 -5.36 2.43 43.05
CA ASN A 131 -6.60 2.10 43.76
C ASN A 131 -6.45 0.83 44.62
N LEU A 132 -5.72 -0.18 44.14
CA LEU A 132 -5.43 -1.39 44.92
C LEU A 132 -4.58 -1.05 46.15
N SER A 133 -3.53 -0.23 45.99
CA SER A 133 -2.70 0.24 47.10
C SER A 133 -3.52 1.02 48.14
N VAL A 134 -4.38 1.95 47.69
CA VAL A 134 -5.25 2.74 48.57
C VAL A 134 -6.26 1.84 49.29
N TYR A 135 -6.79 0.82 48.61
CA TYR A 135 -7.68 -0.16 49.23
C TYR A 135 -6.99 -0.98 50.32
N GLU A 136 -5.75 -1.43 50.08
CA GLU A 136 -4.96 -2.14 51.09
C GLU A 136 -4.62 -1.26 52.29
N GLU A 137 -4.24 -0.01 52.06
CA GLU A 137 -3.99 0.98 53.13
C GLU A 137 -5.26 1.23 53.95
N SER A 138 -6.39 1.47 53.30
CA SER A 138 -7.68 1.68 53.95
C SER A 138 -8.07 0.48 54.82
N ARG A 139 -7.83 -0.74 54.33
CA ARG A 139 -8.07 -1.97 55.10
C ARG A 139 -7.16 -2.06 56.31
N GLY A 140 -5.88 -1.73 56.16
CA GLY A 140 -4.90 -1.68 57.26
C GLY A 140 -5.33 -0.70 58.36
N VAL A 141 -5.64 0.54 57.97
CA VAL A 141 -6.12 1.59 58.89
C VAL A 141 -7.41 1.15 59.61
N THR A 142 -8.35 0.56 58.88
CA THR A 142 -9.60 0.05 59.47
C THR A 142 -9.33 -1.03 60.51
N GLN A 143 -8.39 -1.94 60.25
CA GLN A 143 -8.03 -2.99 61.19
C GLN A 143 -7.34 -2.44 62.45
N ASP A 144 -6.51 -1.40 62.32
CA ASP A 144 -5.86 -0.74 63.44
C ASP A 144 -6.85 0.06 64.30
N ILE A 145 -7.83 0.71 63.68
CA ILE A 145 -8.94 1.37 64.38
C ILE A 145 -9.75 0.33 65.16
N LEU A 146 -10.12 -0.78 64.53
CA LEU A 146 -10.85 -1.86 65.20
C LEU A 146 -10.07 -2.42 66.41
N ARG A 147 -8.76 -2.63 66.26
CA ARG A 147 -7.89 -3.08 67.36
C ARG A 147 -7.86 -2.06 68.49
N SER A 148 -7.72 -0.77 68.17
CA SER A 148 -7.71 0.31 69.17
C SER A 148 -9.05 0.43 69.89
N LEU A 149 -10.17 0.26 69.18
CA LEU A 149 -11.51 0.31 69.75
C LEU A 149 -11.76 -0.90 70.67
N GLN A 150 -11.24 -2.08 70.31
CA GLN A 150 -11.28 -3.25 71.17
C GLN A 150 -10.47 -3.05 72.45
N GLN A 151 -9.25 -2.53 72.36
CA GLN A 151 -8.44 -2.17 73.53
C GLN A 151 -9.14 -1.14 74.42
N TYR A 152 -9.77 -0.13 73.84
CA TYR A 152 -10.56 0.85 74.58
C TYR A 152 -11.74 0.19 75.33
N ASN A 153 -12.44 -0.75 74.67
CA ASN A 153 -13.53 -1.49 75.29
C ASN A 153 -13.01 -2.35 76.47
N ASP A 154 -11.90 -3.06 76.29
CA ASP A 154 -11.27 -3.88 77.32
C ASP A 154 -10.84 -3.04 78.54
N ILE A 155 -10.24 -1.87 78.30
CA ILE A 155 -9.87 -0.91 79.35
C ILE A 155 -11.13 -0.41 80.07
N THR A 156 -12.17 -0.04 79.33
CA THR A 156 -13.43 0.46 79.91
C THR A 156 -14.12 -0.60 80.76
N SER A 157 -14.15 -1.85 80.30
CA SER A 157 -14.68 -2.98 81.07
C SER A 157 -13.86 -3.22 82.35
N SER A 158 -12.53 -3.17 82.25
CA SER A 158 -11.64 -3.30 83.41
C SER A 158 -11.89 -2.19 84.44
N ILE A 159 -12.06 -0.95 83.98
CA ILE A 159 -12.38 0.20 84.84
C ILE A 159 -13.75 -0.01 85.53
N GLN A 160 -14.77 -0.47 84.81
CA GLN A 160 -16.08 -0.78 85.39
C GLN A 160 -15.99 -1.83 86.50
N VAL A 161 -15.21 -2.90 86.28
CA VAL A 161 -14.98 -3.95 87.30
C VAL A 161 -14.25 -3.37 88.51
N LEU A 162 -13.21 -2.55 88.30
CA LEU A 162 -12.48 -1.91 89.39
C LEU A 162 -13.37 -0.98 90.22
N PHE A 163 -14.21 -0.17 89.59
CA PHE A 163 -15.16 0.68 90.31
C PHE A 163 -16.19 -0.14 91.10
N ALA A 164 -16.73 -1.22 90.51
CA ALA A 164 -17.65 -2.10 91.22
C ALA A 164 -17.00 -2.78 92.44
N GLN A 165 -15.71 -3.16 92.34
CA GLN A 165 -14.95 -3.70 93.46
C GLN A 165 -14.69 -2.64 94.54
N LEU A 166 -14.36 -1.42 94.14
CA LEU A 166 -14.13 -0.30 95.03
C LEU A 166 -15.41 0.06 95.81
N ASP A 167 -16.55 0.18 95.11
CA ASP A 167 -17.85 0.44 95.75
C ASP A 167 -18.20 -0.65 96.77
N ARG A 168 -17.91 -1.91 96.45
CA ARG A 168 -18.11 -3.03 97.39
C ARG A 168 -17.23 -2.90 98.62
N ALA A 169 -15.94 -2.58 98.44
CA ALA A 169 -15.01 -2.38 99.54
C ALA A 169 -15.39 -1.19 100.43
N ILE A 170 -15.88 -0.09 99.83
CA ILE A 170 -16.40 1.07 100.58
C ILE A 170 -17.65 0.66 101.36
N THR A 171 -18.59 -0.04 100.73
CA THR A 171 -19.83 -0.52 101.39
C THR A 171 -19.51 -1.44 102.58
N ASP A 172 -18.52 -2.34 102.44
CA ASP A 172 -18.09 -3.23 103.52
C ASP A 172 -17.45 -2.45 104.68
N LEU A 173 -16.67 -1.40 104.39
CA LEU A 173 -16.11 -0.51 105.40
C LEU A 173 -17.19 0.33 106.09
N GLU A 174 -18.15 0.86 105.35
CA GLU A 174 -19.29 1.61 105.89
C GLU A 174 -20.15 0.73 106.79
N ALA A 175 -20.43 -0.51 106.39
CA ALA A 175 -21.16 -1.49 107.20
C ALA A 175 -20.41 -1.84 108.50
N ALA A 176 -19.08 -1.93 108.46
CA ALA A 176 -18.26 -2.15 109.65
C ALA A 176 -18.21 -0.93 110.60
N LEU A 177 -18.39 0.28 110.05
CA LEU A 177 -18.42 1.56 110.78
C LEU A 177 -19.81 1.96 111.28
N GLN A 178 -20.88 1.26 110.89
CA GLN A 178 -22.20 1.54 111.44
C GLN A 178 -22.25 1.23 112.95
N PRO A 179 -22.79 2.14 113.78
CA PRO A 179 -22.88 1.94 115.21
C PRO A 179 -23.85 0.80 115.51
N ARG A 180 -23.39 -0.23 116.24
CA ARG A 180 -24.29 -1.22 116.85
C ARG A 180 -25.19 -0.49 117.84
N PHE A 181 -26.45 -0.29 117.48
CA PHE A 181 -27.49 0.01 118.45
C PHE A 181 -27.64 -1.21 119.36
N ILE A 182 -27.18 -1.07 120.60
CA ILE A 182 -27.41 -2.01 121.68
C ILE A 182 -28.76 -1.63 122.28
N PRO A 183 -29.84 -2.44 122.16
CA PRO A 183 -31.01 -2.27 123.01
C PRO A 183 -30.62 -2.65 124.44
N GLU A 184 -30.82 -1.71 125.37
CA GLU A 184 -30.65 -1.92 126.81
C GLU A 184 -31.67 -2.93 127.34
N GLU A 185 -31.18 -3.93 128.08
CA GLU A 185 -31.92 -4.65 129.14
C GLU A 185 -30.93 -5.10 130.23
#